data_AF-A0A2T1HV63-F1
#
_entry.id   AF-A0A2T1HV63-F1
#
_cell.length_a   1.000
_cell.length_b   1.000
_cell.length_c   1.000
_cell.angle_alpha   90.00
_cell.angle_beta   90.00
_cell.angle_gamma   90.00
#
_symmetry.space_group_name_H-M   'P 1'
#
loop_
_entity.id
_entity.type
_entity.pdbx_description
1 polymer ?
#
loop_
_entity_poly.entity_id
_entity_poly.type
_entity_poly.pdbx_seq_one_letter_code
_entity_poly.pdbx_strand_id
1 'polypeptide(L)'
;MTKQHIERAEKALQRMLDWIARHDSRSSAVLGITIAMVGALSASIPSPSQWTWTYALALAAAVIGLGAVLTELLRGQFPRMRSTPSLFFFGTVANLPLDQYRSEVAALDDEAYLKDLLTQCHTNARILRSKFRSLKRSIFALLCAAVPWAVALGLGKGL
;
A
#
# COMPACT_ATOMS: atom_id res chain seq x y z
N MET A 1 -37.26 -4.37 -3.81
CA MET A 1 -36.06 -5.23 -3.85
C MET A 1 -34.81 -4.44 -4.25
N THR A 2 -34.86 -3.61 -5.31
CA THR A 2 -33.72 -2.81 -5.78
C THR A 2 -33.11 -1.89 -4.71
N LYS A 3 -33.93 -1.17 -3.94
CA LYS A 3 -33.44 -0.33 -2.82
C LYS A 3 -32.64 -1.10 -1.76
N GLN A 4 -33.07 -2.32 -1.42
CA GLN A 4 -32.33 -3.17 -0.48
C GLN A 4 -30.99 -3.65 -1.07
N HIS A 5 -30.94 -3.92 -2.38
CA HIS A 5 -29.71 -4.28 -3.07
C HIS A 5 -28.73 -3.11 -3.12
N ILE A 6 -29.22 -1.90 -3.38
CA ILE A 6 -28.44 -0.65 -3.33
C ILE A 6 -27.81 -0.48 -1.95
N GLU A 7 -28.62 -0.53 -0.89
CA GLU A 7 -28.12 -0.36 0.49
C GLU A 7 -27.04 -1.40 0.85
N ARG A 8 -27.22 -2.65 0.40
CA ARG A 8 -26.20 -3.71 0.59
C ARG A 8 -24.92 -3.41 -0.19
N ALA A 9 -25.02 -2.90 -1.42
CA ALA A 9 -23.88 -2.55 -2.26
C ALA A 9 -23.12 -1.34 -1.70
N GLU A 10 -23.81 -0.30 -1.25
CA GLU A 10 -23.21 0.85 -0.55
C GLU A 10 -22.45 0.40 0.70
N LYS A 11 -23.05 -0.44 1.54
CA LYS A 11 -22.39 -1.01 2.71
C LYS A 11 -21.17 -1.86 2.33
N ALA A 12 -21.23 -2.59 1.22
CA ALA A 12 -20.10 -3.37 0.74
C ALA A 12 -18.96 -2.48 0.26
N LEU A 13 -19.27 -1.43 -0.50
CA LEU A 13 -18.31 -0.44 -0.98
C LEU A 13 -17.65 0.28 0.21
N GLN A 14 -18.44 0.74 1.19
CA GLN A 14 -17.92 1.38 2.39
C GLN A 14 -16.94 0.50 3.14
N ARG A 15 -17.27 -0.79 3.34
CA ARG A 15 -16.33 -1.75 3.97
C ARG A 15 -15.01 -1.84 3.20
N MET A 16 -15.05 -1.79 1.87
CA MET A 16 -13.82 -1.83 1.07
C MET A 16 -12.98 -0.57 1.25
N LEU A 17 -13.61 0.62 1.28
CA LEU A 17 -12.93 1.88 1.56
C LEU A 17 -12.29 1.87 2.96
N ASP A 18 -13.00 1.34 3.97
CA ASP A 18 -12.45 1.18 5.32
C ASP A 18 -11.24 0.24 5.35
N TRP A 19 -11.26 -0.85 4.56
CA TRP A 19 -10.11 -1.75 4.42
C TRP A 19 -8.92 -1.09 3.74
N ILE A 20 -9.13 -0.14 2.81
CA ILE A 20 -8.06 0.65 2.21
C ILE A 20 -7.41 1.52 3.29
N ALA A 21 -8.20 2.23 4.10
CA ALA A 21 -7.68 3.03 5.22
C ALA A 21 -6.88 2.18 6.23
N ARG A 22 -7.37 0.99 6.58
CA ARG A 22 -6.65 0.04 7.47
C ARG A 22 -5.34 -0.43 6.85
N HIS A 23 -5.31 -0.70 5.55
CA HIS A 23 -4.09 -1.05 4.83
C HIS A 23 -3.06 0.09 4.89
N ASP A 24 -3.50 1.33 4.64
CA ASP A 24 -2.61 2.48 4.56
C ASP A 24 -2.01 2.84 5.93
N SER A 25 -2.79 2.67 7.01
CA SER A 25 -2.28 2.77 8.39
C SER A 25 -1.18 1.72 8.69
N ARG A 26 -1.42 0.44 8.35
CA ARG A 26 -0.41 -0.62 8.53
C ARG A 26 0.82 -0.40 7.68
N SER A 27 0.66 0.04 6.43
CA SER A 27 1.77 0.35 5.53
C SER A 27 2.63 1.49 6.08
N SER A 28 2.00 2.51 6.66
CA SER A 28 2.70 3.63 7.31
C SER A 28 3.48 3.17 8.55
N ALA A 29 2.93 2.24 9.34
CA ALA A 29 3.65 1.66 10.47
C ALA A 29 4.90 0.86 10.02
N VAL A 30 4.77 0.01 8.99
CA VAL A 30 5.90 -0.74 8.41
C VAL A 30 6.96 0.22 7.83
N LEU A 31 6.53 1.31 7.16
CA LEU A 31 7.42 2.35 6.68
C LEU A 31 8.19 3.01 7.82
N GLY A 32 7.50 3.43 8.89
CA GLY A 32 8.13 4.05 10.06
C GLY A 32 9.20 3.17 10.69
N ILE A 33 8.90 1.87 10.89
CA ILE A 33 9.87 0.89 11.39
C ILE A 33 11.07 0.77 10.44
N THR A 34 10.82 0.67 9.13
CA THR A 34 11.88 0.52 8.12
C THR A 34 12.81 1.74 8.10
N ILE A 35 12.25 2.95 8.14
CA ILE A 35 13.04 4.20 8.18
C ILE A 35 13.85 4.30 9.48
N ALA A 36 13.28 3.92 10.62
CA ALA A 36 14.01 3.88 11.88
C ALA A 36 15.19 2.89 11.82
N MET A 37 14.98 1.70 11.25
CA MET A 37 16.04 0.71 11.04
C MET A 37 17.14 1.23 10.11
N VAL A 38 16.79 1.91 9.02
CA VAL A 38 17.77 2.55 8.12
C VAL A 38 18.58 3.62 8.85
N GLY A 39 17.92 4.48 9.63
CA GLY A 39 18.59 5.53 10.40
C GLY A 39 19.58 4.96 11.44
N ALA A 40 19.13 3.97 12.22
CA ALA A 40 19.97 3.30 13.22
C ALA A 40 21.18 2.59 12.58
N LEU A 41 20.98 1.90 11.45
CA LEU A 41 22.06 1.25 10.71
C LEU A 41 23.05 2.28 10.19
N SER A 42 22.56 3.36 9.56
CA SER A 42 23.40 4.43 8.99
C SER A 42 24.26 5.13 10.05
N ALA A 43 23.70 5.37 11.24
CA ALA A 43 24.41 5.98 12.35
C ALA A 43 25.49 5.06 12.97
N SER A 44 25.46 3.76 12.67
CA SER A 44 26.35 2.75 13.26
C SER A 44 27.34 2.18 12.24
N ILE A 45 27.52 2.81 11.07
CA ILE A 45 28.48 2.37 10.06
C ILE A 45 29.90 2.82 10.48
N PRO A 46 30.85 1.89 10.71
CA PRO A 46 32.24 2.23 11.01
C PRO A 46 32.98 2.67 9.74
N SER A 47 34.19 3.22 9.92
CA SER A 47 35.02 3.64 8.79
C SER A 47 35.26 2.47 7.82
N PRO A 48 35.26 2.69 6.49
CA PRO A 48 35.51 1.63 5.51
C PRO A 48 36.80 0.83 5.74
N SER A 49 37.82 1.43 6.37
CA SER A 49 39.07 0.76 6.73
C SER A 49 38.93 -0.32 7.80
N GLN A 50 37.85 -0.28 8.61
CA GLN A 50 37.55 -1.23 9.68
C GLN A 50 36.65 -2.38 9.21
N TRP A 51 36.20 -2.36 7.96
CA TRP A 51 35.23 -3.34 7.48
C TRP A 51 35.85 -4.73 7.38
N THR A 52 35.23 -5.66 8.09
CA THR A 52 35.44 -7.08 7.85
C THR A 52 34.52 -7.58 6.74
N TRP A 53 34.87 -8.67 6.09
CA TRP A 53 34.02 -9.27 5.06
C TRP A 53 32.66 -9.72 5.62
N THR A 54 32.61 -10.17 6.88
CA THR A 54 31.36 -10.57 7.56
C THR A 54 30.45 -9.38 7.80
N TYR A 55 31.01 -8.24 8.24
CA TYR A 55 30.27 -6.99 8.37
C TYR A 55 29.74 -6.52 7.02
N ALA A 56 30.58 -6.50 5.98
CA ALA A 56 30.17 -6.08 4.64
C ALA A 56 29.04 -6.95 4.08
N LEU A 57 29.10 -8.28 4.29
CA LEU A 57 28.06 -9.21 3.88
C LEU A 57 26.73 -8.97 4.63
N ALA A 58 26.79 -8.82 5.96
CA ALA A 58 25.62 -8.54 6.77
C ALA A 58 24.97 -7.20 6.42
N LEU A 59 25.80 -6.16 6.22
CA LEU A 59 25.37 -4.84 5.80
C LEU A 59 24.68 -4.89 4.43
N ALA A 60 25.29 -5.55 3.44
CA ALA A 60 24.71 -5.70 2.11
C ALA A 60 23.36 -6.43 2.16
N ALA A 61 23.27 -7.54 2.91
CA ALA A 61 22.03 -8.28 3.09
C ALA A 61 20.94 -7.44 3.77
N ALA A 62 21.29 -6.64 4.79
CA ALA A 62 20.36 -5.72 5.44
C ALA A 62 19.85 -4.64 4.48
N VAL A 63 20.75 -4.00 3.72
CA VAL A 63 20.39 -2.96 2.74
C VAL A 63 19.48 -3.51 1.65
N ILE A 64 19.81 -4.68 1.08
CA ILE A 64 18.97 -5.35 0.08
C ILE A 64 17.59 -5.68 0.67
N GLY A 65 17.56 -6.24 1.88
CA GLY A 65 16.31 -6.59 2.57
C GLY A 65 15.42 -5.36 2.82
N LEU A 66 15.96 -4.30 3.41
CA LEU A 66 15.23 -3.05 3.66
C LEU A 66 14.79 -2.38 2.35
N GLY A 67 15.63 -2.42 1.31
CA GLY A 67 15.27 -1.94 -0.04
C GLY A 67 14.09 -2.72 -0.64
N ALA A 68 14.02 -4.04 -0.42
CA ALA A 68 12.89 -4.86 -0.84
C ALA A 68 11.60 -4.49 -0.08
N VAL A 69 11.69 -4.18 1.22
CA VAL A 69 10.54 -3.68 2.01
C VAL A 69 9.99 -2.40 1.39
N LEU A 70 10.85 -1.39 1.18
CA LEU A 70 10.46 -0.11 0.60
C LEU A 70 9.85 -0.27 -0.79
N THR A 71 10.43 -1.13 -1.62
CA THR A 71 9.92 -1.42 -2.97
C THR A 71 8.51 -2.00 -2.94
N GLU A 72 8.22 -2.97 -2.06
CA GLU A 72 6.90 -3.56 -1.93
C GLU A 72 5.88 -2.57 -1.33
N LEU A 73 6.29 -1.72 -0.38
CA LEU A 73 5.42 -0.65 0.12
C LEU A 73 5.03 0.33 -0.99
N LEU A 74 5.99 0.78 -1.80
CA LEU A 74 5.72 1.67 -2.93
C LEU A 74 4.80 1.02 -3.98
N ARG A 75 5.01 -0.27 -4.28
CA ARG A 75 4.11 -1.04 -5.17
C ARG A 75 2.68 -1.10 -4.63
N GLY A 76 2.50 -1.20 -3.32
CA GLY A 76 1.20 -1.18 -2.66
C GLY A 76 0.50 0.18 -2.73
N GLN A 77 1.26 1.27 -2.64
CA GLN A 77 0.70 2.63 -2.67
C GLN A 77 0.30 3.09 -4.07
N PHE A 78 1.01 2.61 -5.10
CA PHE A 78 0.73 2.96 -6.50
C PHE A 78 0.28 1.73 -7.31
N PRO A 79 -0.91 1.17 -7.03
CA PRO A 79 -1.41 0.05 -7.78
C PRO A 79 -1.60 0.46 -9.25
N ARG A 80 -0.90 -0.21 -10.16
CA ARG A 80 -1.05 -0.03 -11.60
C ARG A 80 -2.34 -0.69 -12.07
N MET A 81 -3.47 -0.04 -11.86
CA MET A 81 -4.76 -0.51 -12.37
C MET A 81 -5.49 0.62 -13.07
N ARG A 82 -6.03 0.29 -14.25
CA ARG A 82 -6.98 1.15 -14.94
C ARG A 82 -8.29 1.11 -14.16
N SER A 83 -8.78 2.28 -13.75
CA SER A 83 -10.10 2.40 -13.15
C SER A 83 -11.17 2.27 -14.23
N THR A 84 -12.27 1.62 -13.91
CA THR A 84 -13.47 1.63 -14.75
C THR A 84 -14.19 2.97 -14.53
N PRO A 85 -14.67 3.66 -15.59
CA PRO A 85 -15.46 4.88 -15.43
C PRO A 85 -16.67 4.62 -14.52
N SER A 86 -16.92 5.58 -13.63
CA SER A 86 -17.97 5.48 -12.61
C SER A 86 -18.26 6.87 -12.07
N LEU A 87 -19.53 7.22 -11.92
CA LEU A 87 -19.98 8.53 -11.45
C LEU A 87 -19.70 8.74 -9.95
N PHE A 88 -19.32 7.67 -9.24
CA PHE A 88 -18.94 7.72 -7.83
C PHE A 88 -17.43 7.49 -7.62
N PHE A 89 -16.65 7.38 -8.69
CA PHE A 89 -15.19 7.36 -8.60
C PHE A 89 -14.63 8.78 -8.70
N PHE A 90 -13.88 9.22 -7.70
CA PHE A 90 -13.31 10.58 -7.62
C PHE A 90 -12.53 10.98 -8.88
N GLY A 91 -11.81 10.04 -9.51
CA GLY A 91 -11.05 10.32 -10.73
C GLY A 91 -11.94 10.54 -11.95
N THR A 92 -13.13 9.93 -12.03
CA THR A 92 -14.11 10.25 -13.08
C THR A 92 -14.71 11.62 -12.82
N VAL A 93 -15.18 11.85 -11.58
CA VAL A 93 -15.83 13.11 -11.19
C VAL A 93 -14.94 14.31 -11.43
N ALA A 94 -13.65 14.21 -11.07
CA ALA A 94 -12.69 15.29 -11.28
C ALA A 94 -12.40 15.59 -12.77
N ASN A 95 -12.68 14.65 -13.67
CA ASN A 95 -12.46 14.81 -15.11
C ASN A 95 -13.72 15.24 -15.88
N LEU A 96 -14.89 15.31 -15.22
CA LEU A 96 -16.14 15.75 -15.84
C LEU A 96 -16.41 17.23 -15.55
N PRO A 97 -16.89 18.02 -16.54
CA PRO A 97 -17.48 19.32 -16.27
C PRO A 97 -18.63 19.20 -15.25
N LEU A 98 -18.75 20.18 -14.35
CA LEU A 98 -19.75 20.15 -13.27
C LEU A 98 -21.18 19.96 -13.79
N ASP A 99 -21.56 20.68 -14.85
CA ASP A 99 -22.91 20.60 -15.42
C ASP A 99 -23.19 19.24 -16.04
N GLN A 100 -22.18 18.66 -16.71
CA GLN A 100 -22.26 17.29 -17.22
C GLN A 100 -22.44 16.30 -16.06
N TYR A 101 -21.60 16.37 -15.04
CA TYR A 101 -21.71 15.49 -13.86
C TYR A 101 -23.09 15.58 -13.19
N ARG A 102 -23.60 16.81 -12.98
CA ARG A 102 -24.94 17.03 -12.41
C ARG A 102 -26.03 16.40 -13.27
N SER A 103 -25.97 16.58 -14.58
CA SER A 103 -26.95 16.02 -15.52
C SER A 103 -26.93 14.49 -15.53
N GLU A 104 -25.75 13.87 -15.57
CA GLU A 104 -25.58 12.41 -15.56
C GLU A 104 -26.06 11.80 -14.24
N VAL A 105 -25.75 12.43 -13.10
CA VAL A 105 -26.22 11.95 -11.79
C VAL A 105 -27.73 12.11 -11.65
N ALA A 106 -28.31 13.22 -12.13
CA ALA A 106 -29.75 13.43 -12.07
C ALA A 106 -30.54 12.45 -12.97
N ALA A 107 -29.90 11.92 -14.01
CA ALA A 107 -30.48 10.95 -14.93
C ALA A 107 -30.32 9.48 -14.50
N LEU A 108 -29.60 9.20 -13.40
CA LEU A 108 -29.44 7.84 -12.88
C LEU A 108 -30.76 7.27 -12.36
N ASP A 109 -31.17 6.11 -12.89
CA ASP A 109 -32.18 5.28 -12.25
C ASP A 109 -31.57 4.32 -11.20
N ASP A 110 -32.43 3.69 -10.41
CA ASP A 110 -32.00 2.76 -9.34
C ASP A 110 -31.17 1.58 -9.88
N GLU A 111 -31.40 1.13 -11.12
CA GLU A 111 -30.69 0.00 -11.71
C GLU A 111 -29.28 0.40 -12.17
N ALA A 112 -29.16 1.52 -12.86
CA ALA A 112 -27.89 2.11 -13.26
C ALA A 112 -27.05 2.48 -12.03
N TYR A 113 -27.67 3.01 -10.97
CA TYR A 113 -26.97 3.29 -9.72
C TYR A 113 -26.42 2.02 -9.07
N LEU A 114 -27.25 0.97 -8.94
CA LEU A 114 -26.81 -0.32 -8.42
C LEU A 114 -25.66 -0.91 -9.24
N LYS A 115 -25.74 -0.84 -10.57
CA LYS A 115 -24.70 -1.34 -11.48
C LYS A 115 -23.38 -0.60 -11.29
N ASP A 116 -23.41 0.71 -11.11
CA ASP A 116 -22.20 1.50 -10.86
C ASP A 116 -21.58 1.17 -9.49
N LEU A 117 -22.40 1.04 -8.44
CA LEU A 117 -21.95 0.60 -7.11
C LEU A 117 -21.28 -0.78 -7.14
N LEU A 118 -21.86 -1.74 -7.86
CA LEU A 118 -21.27 -3.08 -8.02
C LEU A 118 -19.95 -3.04 -8.79
N THR A 119 -19.85 -2.15 -9.79
CA THR A 119 -18.60 -1.91 -10.53
C THR A 119 -17.52 -1.34 -9.61
N GLN A 120 -17.88 -0.38 -8.75
CA GLN A 120 -16.98 0.14 -7.71
C GLN A 120 -16.58 -0.94 -6.71
N CYS A 121 -17.49 -1.78 -6.26
CA CYS A 121 -17.16 -2.91 -5.37
C CYS A 121 -16.15 -3.85 -6.03
N HIS A 122 -16.36 -4.25 -7.28
CA HIS A 122 -15.41 -5.13 -7.97
C HIS A 122 -14.04 -4.47 -8.15
N THR A 123 -14.02 -3.20 -8.54
CA THR A 123 -12.78 -2.43 -8.73
C THR A 123 -12.01 -2.28 -7.42
N ASN A 124 -12.67 -1.86 -6.34
CA ASN A 124 -12.05 -1.69 -5.02
C ASN A 124 -11.60 -3.02 -4.41
N ALA A 125 -12.31 -4.12 -4.63
CA ALA A 125 -11.86 -5.45 -4.22
C ALA A 125 -10.52 -5.84 -4.90
N ARG A 126 -10.35 -5.51 -6.19
CA ARG A 126 -9.08 -5.74 -6.89
C ARG A 126 -7.95 -4.84 -6.34
N ILE A 127 -8.28 -3.59 -5.98
CA ILE A 127 -7.31 -2.64 -5.37
C ILE A 127 -6.82 -3.20 -4.05
N LEU A 128 -7.75 -3.59 -3.18
CA LEU A 128 -7.45 -4.20 -1.90
C LEU A 128 -6.59 -5.45 -2.03
N ARG A 129 -6.92 -6.36 -2.96
CA ARG A 129 -6.14 -7.59 -3.18
C ARG A 129 -4.68 -7.26 -3.54
N SER A 130 -4.45 -6.27 -4.40
CA SER A 130 -3.11 -5.86 -4.81
C SER A 130 -2.34 -5.19 -3.67
N LYS A 131 -2.99 -4.26 -2.96
CA LYS A 131 -2.47 -3.58 -1.77
C LYS A 131 -2.02 -4.58 -0.70
N PHE A 132 -2.94 -5.44 -0.24
CA PHE A 132 -2.64 -6.43 0.80
C PHE A 132 -1.60 -7.47 0.39
N ARG A 133 -1.50 -7.84 -0.88
CA ARG A 133 -0.42 -8.72 -1.37
C ARG A 133 0.94 -8.07 -1.19
N SER A 134 1.06 -6.78 -1.54
CA SER A 134 2.31 -6.03 -1.42
C SER A 134 2.67 -5.80 0.04
N LEU A 135 1.68 -5.46 0.90
CA LEU A 135 1.87 -5.35 2.34
C LEU A 135 2.31 -6.68 2.98
N LYS A 136 1.75 -7.82 2.56
CA LYS A 136 2.20 -9.13 3.06
C LYS A 136 3.67 -9.38 2.71
N ARG A 137 4.07 -9.05 1.47
CA ARG A 137 5.45 -9.20 1.02
C ARG A 137 6.41 -8.26 1.75
N SER A 138 6.01 -7.01 1.99
CA SER A 138 6.85 -6.06 2.73
C SER A 138 7.05 -6.48 4.18
N ILE A 139 6.00 -6.99 4.86
CA ILE A 139 6.12 -7.52 6.22
C ILE A 139 7.07 -8.74 6.26
N PHE A 140 6.93 -9.66 5.30
CA PHE A 140 7.83 -10.82 5.23
C PHE A 140 9.28 -10.40 4.97
N ALA A 141 9.50 -9.49 4.01
CA ALA A 141 10.82 -8.94 3.74
C ALA A 141 11.42 -8.24 4.96
N LEU A 142 10.61 -7.51 5.75
CA LEU A 142 11.05 -6.85 6.97
C LEU A 142 11.53 -7.85 8.02
N LEU A 143 10.77 -8.94 8.22
CA LEU A 143 11.16 -10.01 9.14
C LEU A 143 12.47 -10.67 8.72
N CYS A 144 12.65 -10.94 7.43
CA CYS A 144 13.90 -11.47 6.90
C CYS A 144 15.06 -10.47 7.01
N ALA A 145 14.81 -9.18 6.80
CA ALA A 145 15.82 -8.12 6.86
C ALA A 145 16.26 -7.79 8.30
N ALA A 146 15.39 -8.02 9.29
CA ALA A 146 15.69 -7.74 10.70
C ALA A 146 16.91 -8.51 11.22
N VAL A 147 17.11 -9.75 10.76
CA VAL A 147 18.25 -10.59 11.18
C VAL A 147 19.60 -10.04 10.69
N PRO A 148 19.86 -9.88 9.38
CA PRO A 148 21.12 -9.31 8.91
C PRO A 148 21.31 -7.86 9.38
N TRP A 149 20.23 -7.09 9.54
CA TRP A 149 20.29 -5.74 10.13
C TRP A 149 20.84 -5.77 11.57
N ALA A 150 20.32 -6.66 12.43
CA ALA A 150 20.78 -6.79 13.80
C ALA A 150 22.24 -7.27 13.88
N VAL A 151 22.62 -8.22 13.02
CA VAL A 151 24.00 -8.70 12.91
C VAL A 151 24.94 -7.57 12.47
N ALA A 152 24.57 -6.81 11.44
CA ALA A 152 25.37 -5.68 10.95
C ALA A 152 25.55 -4.61 12.04
N LEU A 153 24.48 -4.27 12.78
CA LEU A 153 24.57 -3.36 13.92
C LEU A 153 25.47 -3.88 15.04
N GLY A 154 25.37 -5.16 15.38
CA GLY A 154 26.18 -5.78 16.43
C GLY A 154 27.67 -5.77 16.06
N LEU A 155 28.00 -6.17 14.84
CA LEU A 155 29.38 -6.17 14.33
C LEU A 155 29.93 -4.75 14.21
N GLY A 156 29.14 -3.80 13.70
CA GLY A 156 29.57 -2.42 13.51
C GLY A 156 29.92 -1.69 14.80
N LYS A 157 29.26 -2.02 15.92
CA LYS A 157 29.61 -1.46 17.24
C LYS A 157 30.94 -1.97 17.80
N GLY A 158 31.41 -3.13 17.32
CA GLY A 158 32.65 -3.75 17.75
C GLY A 158 33.86 -3.44 16.86
N LEU A 159 33.66 -2.66 15.80
CA LEU A 159 34.68 -2.27 14.82
C LEU A 159 34.99 -0.78 14.94
#